data_AF-A0A259JA10-F1
#
_entry.id   AF-A0A259JA10-F1
#
_cell.length_a   1.000
_cell.length_b   1.000
_cell.length_c   1.000
_cell.angle_alpha   90.00
_cell.angle_beta   90.00
_cell.angle_gamma   90.00
#
_symmetry.space_group_name_H-M   'P 1'
#
loop_
_entity.id
_entity.type
_entity.pdbx_description
1 polymer ?
#
loop_
_entity_poly.entity_id
_entity_poly.type
_entity_poly.pdbx_seq_one_letter_code
_entity_poly.pdbx_strand_id
1 'polypeptide(L)'
;TALGAHATHARTGIGGLDGRGLRAGDFLPLAAPMPSPAAEPADGTFAFADPAAGAPIRVMLGPQEDFFAPDQIAAFLAAEWTVAPKCDRMAYFLTGPKLEHLKGFNIISDGIAMGAIQVPGNGLPIVLMADCQPTGGYPKIANVISADLGRFAQMRPGTRFRFAAVDWEAARAAQRQLLNAIAGIALRTGHATPDLSSERLLGLNLVGGVWGPGPESRPA
;
A
#
# COMPACT_ATOMS: atom_id res chain seq x y z
N THR A 1 6.92 -19.36 -13.65
CA THR A 1 7.31 -18.69 -12.39
C THR A 1 8.74 -18.23 -12.50
N ALA A 2 9.11 -17.14 -11.81
CA ALA A 2 10.49 -16.70 -11.66
C ALA A 2 10.83 -16.68 -10.16
N LEU A 3 11.91 -17.33 -9.74
CA LEU A 3 12.32 -17.44 -8.33
C LEU A 3 11.18 -17.88 -7.37
N GLY A 4 10.30 -18.76 -7.84
CA GLY A 4 9.15 -19.25 -7.05
C GLY A 4 7.92 -18.34 -7.01
N ALA A 5 7.91 -17.20 -7.71
CA ALA A 5 6.80 -16.25 -7.74
C ALA A 5 6.29 -15.95 -9.16
N HIS A 6 5.12 -15.32 -9.24
CA HIS A 6 4.54 -14.76 -10.47
C HIS A 6 4.59 -13.22 -10.52
N ALA A 7 5.10 -12.57 -9.47
CA ALA A 7 5.21 -11.12 -9.40
C ALA A 7 6.13 -10.58 -10.51
N THR A 8 5.86 -9.35 -10.95
CA THR A 8 6.70 -8.63 -11.91
C THR A 8 7.58 -7.66 -11.15
N HIS A 9 8.90 -7.76 -11.33
CA HIS A 9 9.84 -6.75 -10.86
C HIS A 9 10.39 -5.99 -12.08
N ALA A 10 9.68 -4.92 -12.46
CA ALA A 10 9.87 -4.23 -13.74
C ALA A 10 11.29 -3.68 -13.92
N ARG A 11 11.95 -3.27 -12.84
CA ARG A 11 13.29 -2.66 -12.89
C ARG A 11 14.37 -3.62 -13.34
N THR A 12 14.26 -4.90 -12.96
CA THR A 12 15.23 -5.94 -13.35
C THR A 12 14.72 -6.80 -14.50
N GLY A 13 13.49 -6.58 -14.98
CA GLY A 13 12.92 -7.37 -16.07
C GLY A 13 12.60 -8.81 -15.66
N ILE A 14 12.25 -9.07 -14.39
CA ILE A 14 12.04 -10.44 -13.89
C ILE A 14 10.56 -10.69 -13.59
N GLY A 15 10.07 -11.87 -13.97
CA GLY A 15 8.74 -12.38 -13.61
C GLY A 15 7.60 -11.74 -14.40
N GLY A 16 6.36 -12.05 -14.02
CA GLY A 16 5.17 -11.60 -14.77
C GLY A 16 5.17 -11.99 -16.25
N LEU A 17 4.67 -11.07 -17.09
CA LEU A 17 4.72 -11.16 -18.55
C LEU A 17 5.93 -10.36 -19.05
N ASP A 18 6.95 -11.07 -19.52
CA ASP A 18 8.22 -10.51 -20.02
C ASP A 18 8.92 -9.52 -19.08
N GLY A 19 8.67 -9.57 -17.77
CA GLY A 19 9.34 -8.69 -16.80
C GLY A 19 8.92 -7.22 -16.87
N ARG A 20 7.79 -6.87 -17.49
CA ARG A 20 7.38 -5.48 -17.75
C ARG A 20 5.89 -5.23 -17.48
N GLY A 21 5.50 -3.96 -17.55
CA GLY A 21 4.08 -3.60 -17.60
C GLY A 21 3.39 -4.16 -18.85
N LEU A 22 2.09 -4.44 -18.71
CA LEU A 22 1.25 -4.87 -19.83
C LEU A 22 1.16 -3.76 -20.89
N ARG A 23 1.07 -4.18 -22.16
CA ARG A 23 0.84 -3.30 -23.31
C ARG A 23 -0.29 -3.85 -24.19
N ALA A 24 -0.83 -2.98 -25.04
CA ALA A 24 -1.81 -3.40 -26.03
C ALA A 24 -1.25 -4.53 -26.92
N GLY A 25 -2.05 -5.58 -27.12
CA GLY A 25 -1.66 -6.77 -27.88
C GLY A 25 -0.99 -7.88 -27.06
N ASP A 26 -0.76 -7.68 -25.76
CA ASP A 26 -0.32 -8.77 -24.88
C ASP A 26 -1.43 -9.82 -24.68
N PHE A 27 -1.04 -11.08 -24.57
CA PHE A 27 -1.94 -12.20 -24.23
C PHE A 27 -1.52 -12.79 -22.88
N LEU A 28 -2.47 -12.90 -21.96
CA LEU A 28 -2.26 -13.52 -20.65
C LEU A 28 -2.86 -14.94 -20.66
N PRO A 29 -2.03 -16.00 -20.58
CA PRO A 29 -2.54 -17.35 -20.52
C PRO A 29 -3.27 -17.57 -19.19
N LEU A 30 -4.51 -18.07 -19.27
CA LEU A 30 -5.29 -18.47 -18.10
C LEU A 30 -4.97 -19.92 -17.76
N ALA A 31 -4.93 -20.23 -16.47
CA ALA A 31 -4.95 -21.62 -16.02
C ALA A 31 -6.32 -22.25 -16.38
N ALA A 32 -6.33 -23.56 -16.61
CA ALA A 32 -7.58 -24.29 -16.76
C ALA A 32 -8.45 -24.06 -15.50
N PRO A 33 -9.78 -23.91 -15.64
CA PRO A 33 -10.64 -23.70 -14.50
C PRO A 33 -10.47 -24.86 -13.51
N MET A 34 -10.17 -24.52 -12.26
CA MET A 34 -10.18 -25.48 -11.17
C MET A 34 -11.64 -25.87 -10.91
N PRO A 35 -11.97 -27.17 -10.72
CA PRO A 35 -13.32 -27.55 -10.32
C PRO A 35 -13.64 -26.89 -8.98
N SER A 36 -14.53 -25.90 -8.99
CA SER A 36 -15.04 -25.24 -7.78
C SER A 36 -16.45 -25.74 -7.52
N PRO A 37 -16.78 -26.22 -6.31
CA PRO A 37 -18.16 -26.46 -5.94
C PRO A 37 -18.87 -25.11 -5.82
N ALA A 38 -19.70 -24.80 -6.81
CA ALA A 38 -20.52 -23.59 -6.99
C ALA A 38 -19.76 -22.31 -7.37
N ALA A 39 -19.84 -21.93 -8.65
CA ALA A 39 -20.71 -20.85 -9.09
C ALA A 39 -20.70 -20.81 -10.63
N GLU A 40 -21.89 -20.80 -11.23
CA GLU A 40 -22.10 -20.18 -12.55
C GLU A 40 -21.40 -18.79 -12.57
N PRO A 41 -20.84 -18.33 -13.70
CA PRO A 41 -20.26 -17.00 -13.77
C PRO A 41 -21.30 -15.97 -13.36
N ALA A 42 -21.09 -15.37 -12.18
CA ALA A 42 -21.95 -14.36 -11.61
C ALA A 42 -21.13 -13.08 -11.39
N ASP A 43 -21.77 -11.93 -11.59
CA ASP A 43 -21.22 -10.63 -11.24
C ASP A 43 -20.95 -10.59 -9.74
N GLY A 44 -19.70 -10.85 -9.38
CA GLY A 44 -19.23 -10.82 -8.00
C GLY A 44 -18.98 -9.40 -7.54
N THR A 45 -19.79 -8.87 -6.62
CA THR A 45 -19.33 -7.73 -5.81
C THR A 45 -18.52 -8.27 -4.65
N PHE A 46 -17.26 -7.82 -4.50
CA PHE A 46 -16.47 -8.08 -3.32
C PHE A 46 -16.61 -6.88 -2.39
N ALA A 47 -17.37 -7.03 -1.32
CA ALA A 47 -17.42 -6.02 -0.27
C ALA A 47 -16.22 -6.23 0.66
N PHE A 48 -15.10 -5.55 0.38
CA PHE A 48 -14.03 -5.41 1.35
C PHE A 48 -14.14 -4.04 2.04
N ALA A 49 -14.52 -4.05 3.32
CA ALA A 49 -14.43 -2.86 4.15
C ALA A 49 -13.10 -2.92 4.89
N ASP A 50 -12.16 -2.05 4.52
CA ASP A 50 -10.93 -1.86 5.30
C ASP A 50 -11.34 -1.41 6.72
N PRO A 51 -11.03 -2.20 7.77
CA PRO A 51 -11.40 -1.84 9.13
C PRO A 51 -10.77 -0.54 9.62
N ALA A 52 -9.71 -0.06 8.95
CA ALA A 52 -9.02 1.19 9.24
C ALA A 52 -9.28 2.29 8.21
N ALA A 53 -10.32 2.19 7.38
CA ALA A 53 -10.66 3.21 6.40
C ALA A 53 -10.79 4.60 7.07
N GLY A 54 -10.08 5.60 6.54
CA GLY A 54 -10.09 6.98 7.06
C GLY A 54 -9.30 7.21 8.37
N ALA A 55 -8.77 6.17 9.01
CA ALA A 55 -7.93 6.31 10.20
C ALA A 55 -6.49 6.73 9.84
N PRO A 56 -5.71 7.35 10.76
CA PRO A 56 -4.28 7.62 10.57
C PRO A 56 -3.49 6.35 10.23
N ILE A 57 -2.42 6.45 9.44
CA ILE A 57 -1.52 5.36 9.09
C ILE A 57 -0.72 4.95 10.33
N ARG A 58 -0.85 3.70 10.78
CA ARG A 58 -0.20 3.22 11.99
C ARG A 58 1.23 2.81 11.70
N VAL A 59 2.12 3.20 12.61
CA VAL A 59 3.55 2.98 12.50
C VAL A 59 4.11 2.47 13.82
N MET A 60 5.14 1.64 13.74
CA MET A 60 5.98 1.29 14.87
C MET A 60 7.24 2.15 14.80
N LEU A 61 7.61 2.82 15.89
CA LEU A 61 8.80 3.68 15.88
C LEU A 61 10.09 2.84 15.76
N GLY A 62 11.13 3.47 15.22
CA GLY A 62 12.43 2.86 15.00
C GLY A 62 12.56 2.07 13.69
N PRO A 63 13.68 1.34 13.51
CA PRO A 63 14.67 0.97 14.54
C PRO A 63 15.68 2.05 14.94
N GLN A 64 15.74 3.20 14.26
CA GLN A 64 16.63 4.32 14.62
C GLN A 64 15.85 5.53 15.13
N GLU A 65 14.85 5.32 15.97
CA GLU A 65 14.11 6.42 16.61
C GLU A 65 15.03 7.29 17.48
N ASP A 66 16.10 6.71 18.02
CA ASP A 66 17.13 7.38 18.81
C ASP A 66 18.00 8.36 17.99
N PHE A 67 17.84 8.40 16.67
CA PHE A 67 18.41 9.43 15.79
C PHE A 67 17.57 10.70 15.75
N PHE A 68 16.40 10.71 16.38
CA PHE A 68 15.48 11.84 16.42
C PHE A 68 15.22 12.23 17.86
N ALA A 69 15.23 13.53 18.14
CA ALA A 69 14.88 14.00 19.47
C ALA A 69 13.37 13.79 19.73
N PRO A 70 12.93 13.66 21.00
CA PRO A 70 11.53 13.37 21.32
C PRO A 70 10.52 14.36 20.72
N ASP A 71 10.89 15.64 20.59
CA ASP A 71 10.10 16.68 19.93
C ASP A 71 9.96 16.43 18.42
N GLN A 72 10.97 15.86 17.77
CA GLN A 72 10.93 15.49 16.36
C GLN A 72 10.02 14.27 16.12
N ILE A 73 10.05 13.29 17.02
CA ILE A 73 9.09 12.17 17.00
C ILE A 73 7.65 12.69 17.20
N ALA A 74 7.45 13.59 18.16
CA ALA A 74 6.15 14.22 18.39
C ALA A 74 5.67 15.02 17.18
N ALA A 75 6.54 15.82 16.56
CA ALA A 75 6.26 16.56 15.34
C ALA A 75 5.89 15.61 14.18
N PHE A 76 6.61 14.50 14.03
CA PHE A 76 6.33 13.49 13.01
C PHE A 76 4.92 12.89 13.13
N LEU A 77 4.49 12.58 14.35
CA LEU A 77 3.17 11.99 14.64
C LEU A 77 2.03 13.03 14.60
N ALA A 78 2.29 14.28 14.98
CA ALA A 78 1.29 15.35 14.99
C ALA A 78 1.04 15.96 13.60
N ALA A 79 2.04 15.89 12.71
CA ALA A 79 1.98 16.52 11.40
C ALA A 79 0.97 15.86 10.45
N GLU A 80 0.37 16.68 9.59
CA GLU A 80 -0.29 16.22 8.37
C GLU A 80 0.76 16.11 7.26
N TRP A 81 0.84 14.93 6.65
CA TRP A 81 1.74 14.60 5.56
C TRP A 81 0.97 14.55 4.25
N THR A 82 1.64 14.94 3.16
CA THR A 82 1.08 14.85 1.81
C THR A 82 1.96 13.95 0.94
N VAL A 83 1.34 13.03 0.20
CA VAL A 83 2.05 12.21 -0.80
C VAL A 83 2.51 13.09 -1.96
N ALA A 84 3.81 13.13 -2.22
CA ALA A 84 4.39 13.90 -3.31
C ALA A 84 4.08 13.25 -4.69
N PRO A 85 4.15 14.01 -5.80
CA PRO A 85 4.07 13.44 -7.15
C PRO A 85 5.14 12.40 -7.46
N LYS A 86 6.29 12.48 -6.78
CA LYS A 86 7.34 11.48 -6.85
C LYS A 86 6.95 10.29 -5.96
N CYS A 87 6.18 9.35 -6.51
CA CYS A 87 5.83 8.09 -5.86
C CYS A 87 5.74 6.97 -6.90
N ASP A 88 6.27 5.80 -6.55
CA ASP A 88 6.20 4.60 -7.39
C ASP A 88 6.24 3.33 -6.51
N ARG A 89 6.44 2.16 -7.13
CA ARG A 89 6.52 0.88 -6.42
C ARG A 89 7.74 0.74 -5.52
N MET A 90 8.75 1.60 -5.65
CA MET A 90 9.89 1.62 -4.75
C MET A 90 9.63 2.43 -3.50
N ALA A 91 9.06 3.62 -3.66
CA ALA A 91 8.97 4.56 -2.55
C ALA A 91 7.91 5.64 -2.76
N TYR A 92 7.36 6.11 -1.65
CA TYR A 92 6.48 7.28 -1.57
C TYR A 92 7.23 8.39 -0.86
N PHE A 93 7.47 9.49 -1.57
CA PHE A 93 8.08 10.68 -0.99
C PHE A 93 7.00 11.53 -0.34
N LEU A 94 7.25 12.02 0.86
CA LEU A 94 6.29 12.83 1.62
C LEU A 94 6.73 14.29 1.68
N THR A 95 5.76 15.20 1.63
CA THR A 95 5.95 16.62 1.93
C THR A 95 5.23 16.97 3.24
N GLY A 96 5.83 17.85 4.03
CA GLY A 96 5.35 18.24 5.35
C GLY A 96 6.43 19.05 6.08
N PRO A 97 6.41 19.11 7.43
CA PRO A 97 7.50 19.71 8.19
C PRO A 97 8.80 18.93 7.97
N LYS A 98 9.92 19.66 7.94
CA LYS A 98 11.24 19.04 7.92
C LYS A 98 11.58 18.55 9.32
N LEU A 99 12.03 17.31 9.41
CA LEU A 99 12.52 16.72 10.65
C LEU A 99 14.03 16.93 10.77
N GLU A 100 14.48 17.14 12.00
CA GLU A 100 15.89 17.29 12.34
C GLU A 100 16.46 16.01 12.97
N HIS A 101 17.74 15.78 12.71
CA HIS A 101 18.46 14.60 13.18
C HIS A 101 19.29 14.96 14.43
N LEU A 102 19.20 14.14 15.47
CA LEU A 102 19.99 14.25 16.69
C LEU A 102 21.43 13.74 16.49
N LYS A 103 21.61 12.66 15.71
CA LYS A 103 22.90 11.95 15.55
C LYS A 103 23.45 12.01 14.11
N GLY A 104 22.93 12.93 13.30
CA GLY A 104 23.22 13.03 11.87
C GLY A 104 22.28 12.19 11.00
N PHE A 105 22.37 12.36 9.68
CA PHE A 105 21.42 11.79 8.72
C PHE A 105 21.94 10.55 7.99
N ASN A 106 23.11 10.02 8.37
CA ASN A 106 23.68 8.81 7.78
C ASN A 106 23.91 7.75 8.85
N ILE A 107 23.64 6.50 8.50
CA ILE A 107 23.93 5.32 9.30
C ILE A 107 24.82 4.36 8.50
N ILE A 108 25.46 3.40 9.20
CA ILE A 108 26.00 2.22 8.50
C ILE A 108 24.83 1.55 7.77
N SER A 109 25.05 1.18 6.52
CA SER A 109 24.01 0.58 5.70
C SER A 109 23.43 -0.66 6.39
N ASP A 110 22.10 -0.67 6.48
CA ASP A 110 21.34 -1.67 7.22
C ASP A 110 20.14 -2.14 6.38
N GLY A 111 19.55 -3.27 6.77
CA GLY A 111 18.40 -3.85 6.13
C GLY A 111 17.19 -2.90 6.09
N ILE A 112 16.40 -3.05 5.03
CA ILE A 112 15.16 -2.34 4.84
C ILE A 112 14.02 -3.34 4.85
N ALA A 113 13.04 -3.09 5.73
CA ALA A 113 11.73 -3.73 5.66
C ALA A 113 10.78 -2.91 4.79
N MET A 114 9.83 -3.56 4.14
CA MET A 114 8.72 -2.85 3.49
C MET A 114 7.96 -2.05 4.53
N GLY A 115 7.64 -0.80 4.21
CA GLY A 115 7.04 0.17 5.12
C GLY A 115 8.04 1.01 5.91
N ALA A 116 9.36 0.76 5.78
CA ALA A 116 10.36 1.55 6.48
C ALA A 116 10.29 3.02 6.05
N ILE A 117 10.34 3.93 7.03
CA ILE A 117 10.25 5.37 6.82
C ILE A 117 11.63 5.97 7.03
N GLN A 118 12.36 6.16 5.94
CA GLN A 118 13.68 6.80 5.96
C GLN A 118 13.54 8.32 5.99
N VAL A 119 14.42 8.98 6.73
CA VAL A 119 14.54 10.46 6.70
C VAL A 119 15.95 10.82 6.23
N PRO A 120 16.15 11.20 4.97
CA PRO A 120 17.44 11.68 4.47
C PRO A 120 17.81 13.06 5.02
N GLY A 121 18.97 13.59 4.61
CA GLY A 121 19.48 14.89 5.07
C GLY A 121 18.62 16.12 4.70
N ASN A 122 17.62 15.97 3.83
CA ASN A 122 16.65 17.02 3.55
C ASN A 122 15.51 17.11 4.58
N GLY A 123 15.46 16.16 5.54
CA GLY A 123 14.48 16.12 6.63
C GLY A 123 13.07 15.65 6.21
N LEU A 124 12.89 15.21 4.97
CA LEU A 124 11.58 14.80 4.45
C LEU A 124 11.47 13.27 4.42
N PRO A 125 10.44 12.68 5.06
CA PRO A 125 10.29 11.22 5.10
C PRO A 125 10.05 10.59 3.73
N ILE A 126 10.56 9.36 3.55
CA ILE A 126 10.35 8.49 2.41
C ILE A 126 9.87 7.14 2.92
N VAL A 127 8.68 6.69 2.49
CA VAL A 127 8.15 5.36 2.83
C VAL A 127 8.55 4.37 1.76
N LEU A 128 9.25 3.31 2.14
CA LEU A 128 9.79 2.30 1.23
C LEU A 128 8.78 1.18 0.97
N MET A 129 8.62 0.80 -0.30
CA MET A 129 7.55 -0.07 -0.79
C MET A 129 8.09 -1.38 -1.40
N ALA A 130 7.24 -2.13 -2.10
CA ALA A 130 7.50 -3.51 -2.50
C ALA A 130 8.77 -3.71 -3.36
N ASP A 131 9.15 -2.72 -4.17
CA ASP A 131 10.30 -2.79 -5.07
C ASP A 131 11.49 -1.97 -4.54
N CYS A 132 11.50 -1.62 -3.25
CA CYS A 132 12.59 -0.86 -2.65
C CYS A 132 13.92 -1.63 -2.61
N GLN A 133 15.01 -0.89 -2.45
CA GLN A 133 16.33 -1.46 -2.25
C GLN A 133 16.40 -2.27 -0.94
N PRO A 134 17.17 -3.38 -0.89
CA PRO A 134 17.24 -4.24 0.28
C PRO A 134 18.03 -3.63 1.46
N THR A 135 18.90 -2.66 1.17
CA THR A 135 19.74 -1.97 2.16
C THR A 135 19.78 -0.48 1.94
N GLY A 136 19.99 0.30 3.00
CA GLY A 136 20.14 1.75 2.88
C GLY A 136 20.82 2.40 4.08
N GLY A 137 21.35 3.59 3.86
CA GLY A 137 22.19 4.33 4.81
C GLY A 137 21.50 5.52 5.49
N TYR A 138 20.16 5.60 5.46
CA TYR A 138 19.42 6.67 6.13
C TYR A 138 18.72 6.14 7.39
N PRO A 139 18.67 6.93 8.49
CA PRO A 139 17.97 6.54 9.71
C PRO A 139 16.47 6.39 9.44
N LYS A 140 15.90 5.34 10.03
CA LYS A 140 14.48 4.99 9.91
C LYS A 140 13.75 5.43 11.18
N ILE A 141 12.91 6.45 11.05
CA ILE A 141 12.17 7.03 12.18
C ILE A 141 11.07 6.08 12.68
N ALA A 142 10.45 5.34 11.75
CA ALA A 142 9.40 4.39 12.03
C ALA A 142 9.22 3.40 10.86
N ASN A 143 8.34 2.42 11.03
CA ASN A 143 7.92 1.47 10.02
C ASN A 143 6.38 1.38 9.97
N VAL A 144 5.79 1.56 8.78
CA VAL A 144 4.35 1.33 8.55
C VAL A 144 4.03 -0.14 8.85
N ILE A 145 2.99 -0.39 9.63
CA ILE A 145 2.61 -1.77 9.96
C ILE A 145 2.03 -2.48 8.73
N SER A 146 2.22 -3.80 8.64
CA SER A 146 1.75 -4.59 7.49
C SER A 146 0.25 -4.43 7.21
N ALA A 147 -0.57 -4.27 8.26
CA ALA A 147 -2.01 -4.10 8.14
C ALA A 147 -2.41 -2.82 7.39
N ASP A 148 -1.52 -1.83 7.32
CA ASP A 148 -1.78 -0.51 6.73
C ASP A 148 -1.08 -0.29 5.39
N LEU A 149 -0.18 -1.18 4.98
CA LEU A 149 0.54 -1.06 3.71
C LEU A 149 -0.40 -1.06 2.51
N GLY A 150 -1.47 -1.87 2.55
CA GLY A 150 -2.46 -1.96 1.49
C GLY A 150 -3.16 -0.62 1.24
N ARG A 151 -3.68 0.02 2.28
CA ARG A 151 -4.32 1.34 2.18
C ARG A 151 -3.34 2.46 1.86
N PHE A 152 -2.12 2.40 2.39
CA PHE A 152 -1.08 3.38 2.08
C PHE A 152 -0.72 3.33 0.58
N ALA A 153 -0.59 2.14 0.00
CA ALA A 153 -0.29 1.95 -1.41
C ALA A 153 -1.40 2.42 -2.37
N GLN A 154 -2.61 2.72 -1.87
CA GLN A 154 -3.71 3.29 -2.66
C GLN A 154 -3.72 4.82 -2.65
N MET A 155 -2.88 5.47 -1.83
CA MET A 155 -2.80 6.93 -1.77
C MET A 155 -2.27 7.50 -3.07
N ARG A 156 -2.90 8.56 -3.56
CA ARG A 156 -2.48 9.26 -4.78
C ARG A 156 -1.63 10.48 -4.41
N PRO A 157 -0.82 11.01 -5.35
CA PRO A 157 -0.23 12.33 -5.19
C PRO A 157 -1.25 13.36 -4.72
N GLY A 158 -0.90 14.15 -3.70
CA GLY A 158 -1.77 15.14 -3.08
C GLY A 158 -2.67 14.58 -1.96
N THR A 159 -2.75 13.25 -1.75
CA THR A 159 -3.46 12.68 -0.60
C THR A 159 -2.79 13.13 0.70
N ARG A 160 -3.62 13.62 1.63
CA ARG A 160 -3.20 14.06 2.96
C ARG A 160 -3.57 13.02 4.01
N PHE A 161 -2.69 12.80 4.98
CA PHE A 161 -2.89 11.81 6.04
C PHE A 161 -2.02 12.14 7.26
N ARG A 162 -2.20 11.40 8.35
CA ARG A 162 -1.37 11.48 9.56
C ARG A 162 -0.84 10.10 9.93
N PHE A 163 0.25 10.08 10.69
CA PHE A 163 0.75 8.85 11.31
C PHE A 163 0.19 8.69 12.73
N ALA A 164 0.10 7.45 13.21
CA ALA A 164 -0.19 7.13 14.60
C ALA A 164 0.78 6.04 15.08
N ALA A 165 1.49 6.29 16.17
CA ALA A 165 2.35 5.28 16.76
C ALA A 165 1.51 4.16 17.39
N VAL A 166 1.93 2.92 17.20
CA VAL A 166 1.36 1.73 17.85
C VAL A 166 2.47 0.84 18.38
N ASP A 167 2.16 0.10 19.43
CA ASP A 167 3.04 -0.95 19.94
C ASP A 167 2.91 -2.24 19.12
N TRP A 168 3.74 -3.23 19.51
CA TRP A 168 3.77 -4.54 18.89
C TRP A 168 2.44 -5.30 19.00
N GLU A 169 1.75 -5.20 20.13
CA GLU A 169 0.50 -5.93 20.38
C GLU A 169 -0.63 -5.38 19.48
N ALA A 170 -0.75 -4.06 19.41
CA ALA A 170 -1.70 -3.37 18.56
C ALA A 170 -1.41 -3.63 17.07
N ALA A 171 -0.14 -3.62 16.64
CA ALA A 171 0.24 -3.96 15.27
C ALA A 171 -0.17 -5.40 14.90
N ARG A 172 0.04 -6.36 15.80
CA ARG A 172 -0.33 -7.77 15.61
C ARG A 172 -1.85 -7.98 15.63
N ALA A 173 -2.57 -7.26 16.48
CA ALA A 173 -4.03 -7.28 16.51
C ALA A 173 -4.62 -6.74 15.19
N ALA A 174 -4.08 -5.62 14.69
CA ALA A 174 -4.46 -5.04 13.41
C ALA A 174 -4.23 -6.03 12.25
N GLN A 175 -3.10 -6.73 12.24
CA GLN A 175 -2.83 -7.74 11.21
C GLN A 175 -3.84 -8.89 11.25
N ARG A 176 -4.19 -9.38 12.44
CA ARG A 176 -5.22 -10.43 12.59
C ARG A 176 -6.58 -9.95 12.11
N GLN A 177 -6.95 -8.72 12.45
CA GLN A 177 -8.22 -8.13 12.01
C GLN A 177 -8.28 -8.02 10.48
N LEU A 178 -7.20 -7.57 9.84
CA LEU A 178 -7.11 -7.52 8.38
C LEU A 178 -7.24 -8.91 7.76
N LEU A 179 -6.50 -9.90 8.27
CA LEU A 179 -6.58 -11.27 7.76
C LEU A 179 -7.97 -11.89 7.93
N ASN A 180 -8.65 -11.62 9.05
CA ASN A 180 -10.03 -12.04 9.27
C ASN A 180 -10.99 -11.35 8.30
N ALA A 181 -10.79 -10.05 8.03
CA ALA A 181 -11.58 -9.33 7.05
C ALA A 181 -11.39 -9.90 5.63
N ILE A 182 -10.16 -10.21 5.24
CA ILE A 182 -9.83 -10.86 3.96
C ILE A 182 -10.46 -12.26 3.89
N ALA A 183 -10.32 -13.07 4.94
CA ALA A 183 -10.90 -14.40 5.00
C ALA A 183 -12.44 -14.39 4.98
N GLY A 184 -13.05 -13.31 5.48
CA GLY A 184 -14.50 -13.07 5.45
C GLY A 184 -15.02 -12.53 4.11
N ILE A 185 -14.16 -12.26 3.12
CA ILE A 185 -14.60 -11.84 1.80
C ILE A 185 -15.38 -12.99 1.15
N ALA A 186 -16.69 -12.84 1.10
CA ALA A 186 -17.57 -13.71 0.33
C ALA A 186 -17.83 -13.09 -1.05
N LEU A 187 -17.69 -13.89 -2.10
CA LEU A 187 -18.17 -13.53 -3.44
C LEU A 187 -19.70 -13.39 -3.38
N ARG A 188 -20.21 -12.16 -3.45
CA ARG A 188 -21.65 -11.95 -3.59
C ARG A 188 -22.00 -12.03 -5.06
N THR A 189 -22.68 -13.10 -5.45
CA THR A 189 -23.12 -13.33 -6.82
C THR A 189 -24.36 -12.50 -7.13
N GLY A 190 -24.21 -11.49 -7.99
CA GLY A 190 -25.31 -10.87 -8.72
C GLY A 190 -25.44 -11.53 -10.10
N HIS A 191 -26.67 -11.77 -10.57
CA HIS A 191 -26.92 -12.41 -11.87
C HIS A 191 -26.97 -11.40 -13.04
N ALA A 192 -26.13 -10.36 -13.02
CA ALA A 192 -26.06 -9.43 -14.14
C ALA A 192 -24.99 -9.89 -15.14
N THR A 193 -25.25 -9.70 -16.43
CA THR A 193 -24.21 -9.71 -17.46
C THR A 193 -23.47 -8.37 -17.37
N PRO A 194 -22.17 -8.35 -17.06
CA PRO A 194 -21.47 -7.09 -16.87
C PRO A 194 -21.32 -6.39 -18.22
N ASP A 195 -21.75 -5.13 -18.30
CA ASP A 195 -21.22 -4.22 -19.32
C ASP A 195 -19.71 -4.07 -19.09
N LEU A 196 -18.91 -4.69 -19.96
CA LEU A 196 -17.44 -4.66 -19.93
C LEU A 196 -16.88 -3.61 -20.91
N SER A 197 -17.67 -2.60 -21.28
CA SER A 197 -17.20 -1.48 -22.10
C SER A 197 -15.99 -0.80 -21.45
N SER A 198 -15.05 -0.34 -22.28
CA SER A 198 -13.86 0.38 -21.80
C SER A 198 -14.22 1.63 -21.01
N GLU A 199 -15.28 2.33 -21.40
CA GLU A 199 -15.79 3.52 -20.72
C GLU A 199 -16.21 3.20 -19.28
N ARG A 200 -16.97 2.12 -19.08
CA ARG A 200 -17.36 1.66 -17.74
C ARG A 200 -16.16 1.18 -16.92
N LEU A 201 -15.30 0.35 -17.49
CA LEU A 201 -14.14 -0.19 -16.77
C LEU A 201 -13.16 0.90 -16.32
N LEU A 202 -12.93 1.91 -17.16
CA LEU A 202 -12.08 3.06 -16.81
C LEU A 202 -12.71 4.00 -15.77
N GLY A 203 -14.04 4.01 -15.66
CA GLY A 203 -14.78 4.78 -14.66
C GLY A 203 -14.87 4.14 -13.26
N LEU A 204 -14.44 2.88 -13.11
CA LEU A 204 -14.56 2.13 -11.86
C LEU A 204 -13.23 2.04 -11.09
N ASN A 205 -13.31 1.95 -9.76
CA ASN A 205 -12.18 1.53 -8.93
C ASN A 205 -12.04 0.00 -8.98
N LEU A 206 -11.43 -0.50 -10.07
CA LEU A 206 -11.23 -1.93 -10.30
C LEU A 206 -10.25 -2.59 -9.31
N VAL A 207 -9.50 -1.79 -8.53
CA VAL A 207 -8.49 -2.28 -7.58
C VAL A 207 -9.10 -2.59 -6.21
N GLY A 208 -10.22 -1.95 -5.86
CA GLY A 208 -10.87 -2.10 -4.54
C GLY A 208 -12.00 -3.13 -4.45
N GLY A 209 -12.38 -3.77 -5.57
CA GLY A 209 -13.49 -4.74 -5.60
C GLY A 209 -14.91 -4.16 -5.42
N VAL A 210 -15.02 -2.85 -5.18
CA VAL A 210 -16.28 -2.11 -5.02
C VAL A 210 -16.62 -1.39 -6.32
N TRP A 211 -17.71 -1.80 -6.98
CA TRP A 211 -18.30 -1.07 -8.09
C TRP A 211 -19.73 -0.67 -7.70
N GLY A 212 -19.99 0.63 -7.67
CA GLY A 212 -21.30 1.17 -7.33
C GLY A 212 -21.26 2.71 -7.28
N PRO A 213 -22.38 3.38 -7.58
CA PRO A 213 -22.49 4.82 -7.38
C PRO A 213 -22.14 5.17 -5.93
N GLY A 214 -21.20 6.10 -5.72
CA GLY A 214 -20.95 6.63 -4.38
C GLY A 214 -22.24 7.22 -3.76
N PRO A 215 -22.24 7.52 -2.45
CA PRO A 215 -23.42 8.06 -1.75
C PRO A 215 -23.97 9.36 -2.36
N GLU A 216 -23.26 9.99 -3.29
CA GLU A 216 -23.67 11.21 -4.00
C GLU A 216 -24.45 10.96 -5.31
N SER A 217 -24.71 9.70 -5.68
CA SER A 217 -25.43 9.36 -6.90
C SER A 217 -26.70 8.56 -6.61
N ARG A 218 -27.65 9.22 -5.94
CA ARG A 218 -29.08 8.89 -6.12
C ARG A 218 -29.69 9.93 -7.06
N PRO A 219 -30.13 9.55 -8.28
CA PRO A 219 -30.98 10.44 -9.06
C PRO A 219 -32.33 10.63 -8.34
N ALA A 220 -32.89 11.83 -8.49
CA ALA A 220 -34.24 12.18 -8.05
C ALA A 220 -35.32 11.34 -8.76
#